data_AF-A0AAE1GVX8-F1
#
_entry.id   AF-A0AAE1GVX8-F1
#
_cell.length_a   1.000
_cell.length_b   1.000
_cell.length_c   1.000
_cell.angle_alpha   90.00
_cell.angle_beta   90.00
_cell.angle_gamma   90.00
#
_symmetry.space_group_name_H-M   'P 1'
#
loop_
_entity.id
_entity.type
_entity.pdbx_description
1 polymer ?
#
loop_
_entity_poly.entity_id
_entity_poly.type
_entity_poly.pdbx_seq_one_letter_code
_entity_poly.pdbx_strand_id
1 'polypeptide(L)'
;MPKYKRRGVRRYLTQAPKSKRHYGQKKVLRKGCNRMTTQAPSLVHDNNNLSQAVDENVIDGFQNCFDNIIDQTPGSTQRQVAGQSLKQTAGLAIEEPFYGFQSGVLLPGSHCRPIIVLSLYDGVSSGLVALNKLGIPVLRYFSSEICENALRVQSLRHPNVIRLGDVKDITSEVLDSLGKIDLVLAGSPCSDLSRVNPRRAGLRGGTGLLYFEFVRIIRYLQDKYTKENHSVKWLFENTCHLDKDTLLQMNSDMGVPSKRCSSSFLPVTRKRFFWGNIAGLQHDTVVRKSKLTLQDCIDGNKTAIISEARTLTSNRSGQRCVEYEGKREFFSPTDYERLQGLEAHYTDANLSITARIKLLAKGWCIPVIVDILSSLVPIFSHS
;
A
#
# COMPACT_ATOMS: atom_id res chain seq x y z
N MET A 1 30.31 37.10 -54.17
CA MET A 1 31.03 37.37 -52.90
C MET A 1 31.29 38.85 -52.76
N PRO A 2 30.78 39.51 -51.70
CA PRO A 2 31.40 40.74 -51.22
C PRO A 2 31.75 40.67 -49.73
N LYS A 3 32.91 41.27 -49.42
CA LYS A 3 33.55 41.42 -48.12
C LYS A 3 32.86 42.54 -47.31
N TYR A 4 32.70 42.38 -46.00
CA TYR A 4 32.63 43.51 -45.08
C TYR A 4 33.50 43.31 -43.82
N LYS A 5 34.15 44.42 -43.45
CA LYS A 5 35.28 44.56 -42.52
C LYS A 5 34.87 44.65 -41.05
N ARG A 6 35.82 44.28 -40.18
CA ARG A 6 35.86 44.50 -38.71
C ARG A 6 35.91 45.99 -38.32
N ARG A 7 35.34 46.31 -37.14
CA ARG A 7 35.71 47.29 -36.07
C ARG A 7 34.53 47.28 -35.08
N GLY A 8 34.62 47.40 -33.75
CA GLY A 8 35.66 47.66 -32.76
C GLY A 8 34.98 47.70 -31.37
N VAL A 9 35.76 47.49 -30.32
CA VAL A 9 35.39 47.29 -28.91
C VAL A 9 34.87 48.56 -28.22
N ARG A 10 33.90 48.45 -27.29
CA ARG A 10 33.82 49.30 -26.08
C ARG A 10 33.14 48.57 -24.90
N ARG A 11 33.87 48.50 -23.78
CA ARG A 11 33.41 48.07 -22.45
C ARG A 11 32.61 49.21 -21.79
N TYR A 12 31.56 48.88 -21.04
CA TYR A 12 31.09 49.69 -19.92
C TYR A 12 30.72 48.78 -18.74
N LEU A 13 31.32 49.08 -17.60
CA LEU A 13 31.06 48.59 -16.25
C LEU A 13 29.99 49.46 -15.60
N THR A 14 28.99 48.87 -14.93
CA THR A 14 28.26 49.46 -13.76
C THR A 14 27.53 48.32 -13.03
N GLN A 15 28.06 47.87 -11.89
CA GLN A 15 27.63 48.14 -10.50
C GLN A 15 26.33 47.44 -10.03
N ALA A 16 26.52 46.55 -9.05
CA ALA A 16 25.50 45.84 -8.28
C ALA A 16 25.06 46.65 -7.03
N PRO A 17 23.81 46.52 -6.55
CA PRO A 17 23.40 47.11 -5.28
C PRO A 17 23.64 46.16 -4.10
N LYS A 18 24.28 46.69 -3.06
CA LYS A 18 24.36 46.13 -1.70
C LYS A 18 23.20 46.67 -0.87
N SER A 19 22.53 45.81 -0.09
CA SER A 19 21.73 46.23 1.07
C SER A 19 22.06 45.37 2.29
N LYS A 20 22.61 46.03 3.33
CA LYS A 20 22.84 45.48 4.68
C LYS A 20 21.74 45.96 5.62
N ARG A 21 21.17 45.08 6.46
CA ARG A 21 20.79 45.30 7.89
C ARG A 21 20.75 43.93 8.58
N HIS A 22 21.76 43.60 9.40
CA HIS A 22 21.77 43.66 10.88
C HIS A 22 20.78 42.70 11.57
N TYR A 23 21.31 41.59 12.10
CA TYR A 23 20.75 40.90 13.26
C TYR A 23 21.90 40.43 14.17
N GLY A 24 21.81 40.82 15.44
CA GLY A 24 22.85 40.65 16.45
C GLY A 24 23.01 39.21 16.94
N GLN A 25 24.25 38.84 17.19
CA GLN A 25 24.65 37.64 17.90
C GLN A 25 24.34 37.80 19.40
N LYS A 26 23.49 36.94 19.96
CA LYS A 26 23.46 36.69 21.41
C LYS A 26 24.38 35.52 21.73
N LYS A 27 25.47 35.82 22.45
CA LYS A 27 26.29 34.87 23.21
C LYS A 27 25.40 34.18 24.25
N VAL A 28 25.40 32.85 24.27
CA VAL A 28 24.99 32.07 25.44
C VAL A 28 26.24 31.41 26.01
N LEU A 29 26.46 31.71 27.29
CA LEU A 29 27.58 31.27 28.11
C LEU A 29 27.58 29.75 28.28
N ARG A 30 28.76 29.15 28.06
CA ARG A 30 29.12 27.83 28.57
C ARG A 30 29.26 27.91 30.09
N LYS A 31 28.48 27.14 30.82
CA LYS A 31 28.81 26.70 32.18
C LYS A 31 29.05 25.19 32.13
N GLY A 32 30.21 24.78 32.64
CA GLY A 32 30.65 23.40 32.67
C GLY A 32 29.85 22.54 33.65
N CYS A 33 29.88 21.24 33.41
CA CYS A 33 29.73 20.25 34.46
C CYS A 33 30.64 19.07 34.16
N ASN A 34 31.19 18.52 35.24
CA ASN A 34 32.40 17.71 35.29
C ASN A 34 32.24 16.28 34.76
N ARG A 35 33.38 15.76 34.28
CA ARG A 35 33.70 14.32 34.23
C ARG A 35 33.43 13.66 35.58
N MET A 36 32.74 12.53 35.57
CA MET A 36 33.02 11.41 36.46
C MET A 36 33.01 10.12 35.65
N THR A 37 34.20 9.55 35.52
CA THR A 37 34.49 8.15 35.21
C THR A 37 34.35 7.32 36.48
N THR A 38 33.72 6.14 36.40
CA THR A 38 34.14 4.82 36.96
C THR A 38 32.93 3.87 36.93
N GLN A 39 32.99 2.82 36.11
CA GLN A 39 33.24 1.41 36.45
C GLN A 39 31.98 0.60 36.82
N ALA A 40 31.74 -0.42 36.01
CA ALA A 40 30.91 -1.58 36.32
C ALA A 40 31.67 -2.59 37.20
N PRO A 41 30.96 -3.40 37.99
CA PRO A 41 31.34 -4.77 38.31
C PRO A 41 30.23 -5.74 37.85
N SER A 42 30.50 -6.66 36.91
CA SER A 42 31.03 -8.02 37.10
C SER A 42 30.05 -9.01 37.73
N LEU A 43 29.76 -10.04 36.93
CA LEU A 43 29.09 -11.30 37.19
C LEU A 43 29.59 -12.01 38.46
N VAL A 44 28.67 -12.56 39.25
CA VAL A 44 28.87 -13.79 40.04
C VAL A 44 27.56 -14.61 40.00
N HIS A 45 27.74 -15.90 39.74
CA HIS A 45 26.73 -16.96 39.78
C HIS A 45 26.03 -17.07 41.13
N ASP A 46 24.76 -17.48 41.11
CA ASP A 46 24.28 -18.50 42.04
C ASP A 46 23.17 -19.33 41.40
N ASN A 47 23.47 -20.62 41.23
CA ASN A 47 22.50 -21.69 41.04
C ASN A 47 21.93 -22.03 42.41
N ASN A 48 20.61 -22.13 42.54
CA ASN A 48 20.02 -23.29 43.22
C ASN A 48 18.51 -23.42 42.96
N ASN A 49 18.17 -24.67 42.68
CA ASN A 49 16.86 -25.28 42.48
C ASN A 49 15.77 -24.82 43.46
N LEU A 50 14.55 -24.67 42.93
CA LEU A 50 13.35 -25.20 43.58
C LEU A 50 12.35 -25.63 42.50
N SER A 51 12.07 -26.93 42.53
CA SER A 51 11.11 -27.68 41.74
C SER A 51 9.67 -27.44 42.20
N GLN A 52 8.73 -27.77 41.31
CA GLN A 52 7.30 -28.05 41.52
C GLN A 52 6.36 -26.84 41.62
N ALA A 53 5.59 -26.60 40.55
CA ALA A 53 4.17 -26.98 40.46
C ALA A 53 3.64 -26.54 39.09
N VAL A 54 3.19 -27.51 38.30
CA VAL A 54 2.47 -27.29 37.05
C VAL A 54 1.00 -27.22 37.45
N ASP A 55 0.38 -26.04 37.32
CA ASP A 55 -1.07 -25.91 37.38
C ASP A 55 -1.60 -25.78 35.94
N GLU A 56 -1.96 -26.93 35.39
CA GLU A 56 -2.87 -27.08 34.25
C GLU A 56 -4.26 -26.66 34.72
N ASN A 57 -4.80 -25.54 34.21
CA ASN A 57 -6.25 -25.26 34.12
C ASN A 57 -6.55 -23.84 33.60
N VAL A 58 -6.24 -23.52 32.33
CA VAL A 58 -6.98 -22.49 31.57
C VAL A 58 -6.88 -22.78 30.06
N ILE A 59 -7.31 -23.97 29.62
CA ILE A 59 -7.63 -24.23 28.22
C ILE A 59 -8.89 -25.11 28.20
N ASP A 60 -10.04 -24.49 28.44
CA ASP A 60 -11.34 -25.05 28.06
C ASP A 60 -12.37 -23.92 28.03
N GLY A 61 -12.53 -23.33 26.85
CA GLY A 61 -13.45 -22.20 26.67
C GLY A 61 -13.58 -21.62 25.27
N PHE A 62 -13.06 -22.26 24.22
CA PHE A 62 -13.18 -21.75 22.84
C PHE A 62 -13.40 -22.83 21.77
N GLN A 63 -13.94 -23.99 22.13
CA GLN A 63 -14.20 -25.10 21.19
C GLN A 63 -15.69 -25.51 21.08
N ASN A 64 -16.65 -24.62 21.39
CA ASN A 64 -18.08 -24.98 21.41
C ASN A 64 -19.02 -24.07 20.59
N CYS A 65 -18.53 -23.39 19.55
CA CYS A 65 -19.39 -22.57 18.68
C CYS A 65 -19.27 -22.86 17.18
N PHE A 66 -18.70 -23.99 16.75
CA PHE A 66 -18.57 -24.28 15.30
C PHE A 66 -19.29 -25.54 14.78
N ASP A 67 -19.94 -26.35 15.62
CA ASP A 67 -20.53 -27.62 15.19
C ASP A 67 -22.07 -27.67 15.24
N ASN A 68 -22.79 -26.55 15.11
CA ASN A 68 -24.27 -26.56 15.19
C ASN A 68 -24.99 -25.83 14.04
N ILE A 69 -24.52 -25.93 12.79
CA ILE A 69 -25.36 -25.62 11.61
C ILE A 69 -25.04 -26.55 10.42
N ILE A 70 -25.15 -27.87 10.59
CA ILE A 70 -25.50 -28.80 9.51
C ILE A 70 -26.18 -30.00 10.17
N ASP A 71 -27.50 -29.96 10.37
CA ASP A 71 -28.39 -31.12 10.13
C ASP A 71 -29.84 -30.74 10.50
N GLN A 72 -30.70 -30.43 9.53
CA GLN A 72 -32.15 -30.63 9.64
C GLN A 72 -32.77 -30.70 8.23
N THR A 73 -33.02 -31.91 7.73
CA THR A 73 -34.13 -32.15 6.79
C THR A 73 -34.64 -33.59 6.94
N PRO A 74 -35.93 -33.82 7.28
CA PRO A 74 -36.52 -35.14 7.19
C PRO A 74 -37.37 -35.32 5.92
N GLY A 75 -37.18 -36.48 5.26
CA GLY A 75 -38.30 -37.35 4.86
C GLY A 75 -38.97 -37.14 3.49
N SER A 76 -38.50 -37.91 2.50
CA SER A 76 -39.23 -38.73 1.50
C SER A 76 -40.54 -38.23 0.85
N THR A 77 -40.58 -38.19 -0.49
CA THR A 77 -41.57 -38.92 -1.31
C THR A 77 -41.04 -39.13 -2.74
N GLN A 78 -41.10 -40.37 -3.22
CA GLN A 78 -40.82 -40.78 -4.60
C GLN A 78 -41.88 -40.24 -5.59
N ARG A 79 -41.45 -39.79 -6.76
CA ARG A 79 -42.18 -39.93 -8.04
C ARG A 79 -41.19 -39.85 -9.21
N GLN A 80 -41.04 -40.97 -9.92
CA GLN A 80 -40.55 -41.00 -11.31
C GLN A 80 -41.56 -40.26 -12.21
N VAL A 81 -41.10 -39.59 -13.27
CA VAL A 81 -41.59 -39.74 -14.67
C VAL A 81 -40.66 -38.96 -15.64
N ALA A 82 -40.25 -39.68 -16.69
CA ALA A 82 -39.86 -39.30 -18.06
C ALA A 82 -38.84 -38.19 -18.35
N GLY A 83 -37.83 -38.58 -19.13
CA GLY A 83 -36.87 -37.67 -19.74
C GLY A 83 -37.37 -36.97 -21.00
N GLN A 84 -36.57 -36.00 -21.44
CA GLN A 84 -36.42 -35.61 -22.83
C GLN A 84 -35.07 -34.91 -23.00
N SER A 85 -34.28 -35.43 -23.96
CA SER A 85 -33.05 -34.84 -24.49
C SER A 85 -33.41 -33.72 -25.46
N LEU A 86 -32.72 -32.57 -25.39
CA LEU A 86 -32.60 -31.62 -26.51
C LEU A 86 -31.32 -30.75 -26.38
N LYS A 87 -30.32 -31.13 -27.17
CA LYS A 87 -29.45 -30.32 -28.05
C LYS A 87 -28.86 -28.98 -27.56
N GLN A 88 -27.52 -28.98 -27.54
CA GLN A 88 -26.60 -27.98 -28.14
C GLN A 88 -27.08 -26.52 -28.28
N THR A 89 -26.41 -25.65 -27.52
CA THR A 89 -26.05 -24.27 -27.90
C THR A 89 -24.69 -23.99 -27.25
N ALA A 90 -23.61 -24.07 -28.03
CA ALA A 90 -23.00 -22.94 -28.75
C ALA A 90 -22.13 -22.08 -27.81
N GLY A 91 -20.84 -22.08 -28.13
CA GLY A 91 -19.75 -21.60 -27.30
C GLY A 91 -19.93 -20.17 -26.79
N LEU A 92 -19.85 -20.03 -25.47
CA LEU A 92 -19.30 -18.85 -24.84
C LEU A 92 -17.81 -19.13 -24.68
N ALA A 93 -16.99 -18.45 -25.48
CA ALA A 93 -15.57 -18.36 -25.21
C ALA A 93 -15.42 -17.77 -23.81
N ILE A 94 -15.05 -18.61 -22.86
CA ILE A 94 -14.56 -18.16 -21.56
C ILE A 94 -13.25 -17.45 -21.90
N GLU A 95 -13.26 -16.12 -21.92
CA GLU A 95 -12.02 -15.36 -22.01
C GLU A 95 -11.14 -15.78 -20.83
N GLU A 96 -10.05 -16.45 -21.15
CA GLU A 96 -8.97 -16.79 -20.21
C GLU A 96 -8.63 -15.54 -19.39
N PRO A 97 -8.74 -15.57 -18.05
CA PRO A 97 -8.40 -14.40 -17.25
C PRO A 97 -6.94 -14.06 -17.47
N PHE A 98 -6.66 -12.77 -17.65
CA PHE A 98 -5.34 -12.21 -17.84
C PHE A 98 -4.40 -12.59 -16.68
N TYR A 99 -3.72 -13.72 -16.80
CA TYR A 99 -2.68 -14.19 -15.87
C TYR A 99 -1.38 -13.42 -16.12
N GLY A 100 -1.40 -12.12 -15.82
CA GLY A 100 -0.24 -11.23 -15.91
C GLY A 100 0.79 -11.40 -14.78
N PHE A 101 0.56 -12.29 -13.82
CA PHE A 101 1.53 -12.66 -12.78
C PHE A 101 1.32 -14.14 -12.43
N GLN A 102 2.33 -14.99 -12.69
CA GLN A 102 2.39 -16.30 -12.06
C GLN A 102 2.50 -16.06 -10.55
N SER A 103 1.39 -16.25 -9.84
CA SER A 103 1.42 -16.45 -8.39
C SER A 103 2.39 -17.60 -8.13
N GLY A 104 3.39 -17.39 -7.28
CA GLY A 104 4.20 -18.50 -6.79
C GLY A 104 3.24 -19.56 -6.25
N VAL A 105 3.28 -20.75 -6.84
CA VAL A 105 2.49 -21.89 -6.38
C VAL A 105 3.00 -22.19 -4.97
N LEU A 106 2.14 -22.04 -3.96
CA LEU A 106 2.45 -22.48 -2.60
C LEU A 106 2.73 -23.99 -2.67
N LEU A 107 3.88 -24.43 -2.16
CA LEU A 107 4.20 -25.85 -2.17
C LEU A 107 3.18 -26.60 -1.32
N PRO A 108 2.62 -27.75 -1.78
CA PRO A 108 1.74 -28.56 -0.96
C PRO A 108 2.47 -28.99 0.32
N GLY A 109 1.94 -28.62 1.49
CA GLY A 109 2.53 -28.92 2.81
C GLY A 109 3.02 -27.73 3.62
N SER A 110 3.03 -26.51 3.06
CA SER A 110 3.38 -25.29 3.80
C SER A 110 2.21 -24.84 4.70
N HIS A 111 2.34 -25.02 6.01
CA HIS A 111 1.37 -24.49 6.97
C HIS A 111 1.67 -23.00 7.22
N CYS A 112 0.98 -22.10 6.52
CA CYS A 112 1.10 -20.67 6.80
C CYS A 112 0.32 -20.29 8.07
N ARG A 113 0.94 -19.59 9.02
CA ARG A 113 0.20 -19.00 10.14
C ARG A 113 -0.66 -17.84 9.62
N PRO A 114 -1.97 -17.81 9.92
CA PRO A 114 -2.81 -16.65 9.62
C PRO A 114 -2.30 -15.39 10.32
N ILE A 115 -2.34 -14.24 9.63
CA ILE A 115 -1.86 -12.96 10.18
C ILE A 115 -3.00 -11.99 10.49
N ILE A 116 -2.76 -11.10 11.45
CA ILE A 116 -3.64 -9.95 11.74
C ILE A 116 -3.06 -8.70 11.08
N VAL A 117 -3.89 -8.03 10.26
CA VAL A 117 -3.49 -6.86 9.47
C VAL A 117 -4.28 -5.63 9.89
N LEU A 118 -3.59 -4.50 10.08
CA LEU A 118 -4.18 -3.17 10.23
C LEU A 118 -3.83 -2.32 9.00
N SER A 119 -4.83 -1.94 8.21
CA SER A 119 -4.66 -1.08 7.04
C SER A 119 -5.24 0.31 7.29
N LEU A 120 -4.40 1.32 7.25
CA LEU A 120 -4.77 2.72 7.42
C LEU A 120 -4.88 3.40 6.05
N TYR A 121 -5.94 4.17 5.85
CA TYR A 121 -6.25 4.78 4.55
C TYR A 121 -6.41 3.71 3.45
N ASP A 122 -7.17 2.65 3.78
CA ASP A 122 -7.19 1.40 3.02
C ASP A 122 -7.66 1.54 1.56
N GLY A 123 -8.45 2.58 1.27
CA GLY A 123 -9.01 2.83 -0.05
C GLY A 123 -9.85 1.64 -0.52
N VAL A 124 -9.44 1.02 -1.62
CA VAL A 124 -10.14 -0.12 -2.22
C VAL A 124 -9.52 -1.47 -1.83
N SER A 125 -8.85 -1.52 -0.67
CA SER A 125 -8.23 -2.74 -0.10
C SER A 125 -7.12 -3.36 -0.96
N SER A 126 -6.30 -2.51 -1.59
CA SER A 126 -5.17 -2.95 -2.42
C SER A 126 -4.18 -3.83 -1.65
N GLY A 127 -3.99 -3.56 -0.35
CA GLY A 127 -3.14 -4.38 0.53
C GLY A 127 -3.66 -5.81 0.66
N LEU A 128 -4.94 -5.99 0.96
CA LEU A 128 -5.59 -7.30 1.04
C LEU A 128 -5.52 -8.06 -0.29
N VAL A 129 -5.75 -7.37 -1.42
CA VAL A 129 -5.61 -7.98 -2.75
C VAL A 129 -4.19 -8.52 -2.98
N ALA A 130 -3.16 -7.77 -2.58
CA ALA A 130 -1.77 -8.22 -2.70
C ALA A 130 -1.46 -9.42 -1.80
N LEU A 131 -1.95 -9.43 -0.55
CA LEU A 131 -1.80 -10.57 0.37
C LEU A 131 -2.45 -11.84 -0.16
N ASN A 132 -3.68 -11.72 -0.70
CA ASN A 132 -4.39 -12.84 -1.31
C ASN A 132 -3.64 -13.40 -2.53
N LYS A 133 -3.07 -12.53 -3.38
CA LYS A 133 -2.23 -12.96 -4.53
C LYS A 133 -0.96 -13.68 -4.11
N LEU A 134 -0.43 -13.40 -2.92
CA LEU A 134 0.73 -14.08 -2.34
C LEU A 134 0.36 -15.36 -1.59
N GLY A 135 -0.93 -15.68 -1.44
CA GLY A 135 -1.39 -16.83 -0.67
C GLY A 135 -1.12 -16.70 0.84
N ILE A 136 -0.92 -15.48 1.36
CA ILE A 136 -0.72 -15.25 2.80
C ILE A 136 -2.09 -15.27 3.49
N PRO A 137 -2.37 -16.23 4.38
CA PRO A 137 -3.66 -16.29 5.07
C PRO A 137 -3.84 -15.11 6.02
N VAL A 138 -4.99 -14.43 5.93
CA VAL A 138 -5.33 -13.30 6.79
C VAL A 138 -6.43 -13.72 7.75
N LEU A 139 -6.13 -13.73 9.05
CA LEU A 139 -7.08 -14.06 10.11
C LEU A 139 -8.10 -12.93 10.31
N ARG A 140 -7.60 -11.71 10.42
CA ARG A 140 -8.41 -10.48 10.59
C ARG A 140 -7.76 -9.34 9.81
N TYR A 141 -8.58 -8.62 9.06
CA TYR A 141 -8.17 -7.42 8.36
C TYR A 141 -8.97 -6.23 8.88
N PHE A 142 -8.30 -5.37 9.63
CA PHE A 142 -8.86 -4.13 10.15
C PHE A 142 -8.56 -2.98 9.18
N SER A 143 -9.57 -2.21 8.80
CA SER A 143 -9.46 -1.13 7.82
C SER A 143 -9.93 0.19 8.40
N SER A 144 -9.07 1.22 8.33
CA SER A 144 -9.47 2.61 8.52
C SER A 144 -9.64 3.29 7.16
N GLU A 145 -10.88 3.63 6.83
CA GLU A 145 -11.28 4.31 5.59
C GLU A 145 -12.61 5.06 5.82
N ILE A 146 -12.74 6.24 5.22
CA ILE A 146 -13.89 7.14 5.41
C ILE A 146 -14.59 7.51 4.09
N CYS A 147 -13.97 7.21 2.94
CA CYS A 147 -14.54 7.46 1.64
C CYS A 147 -15.65 6.46 1.35
N GLU A 148 -16.89 6.93 1.34
CA GLU A 148 -18.09 6.13 1.08
C GLU A 148 -17.99 5.27 -0.19
N ASN A 149 -17.46 5.82 -1.29
CA ASN A 149 -17.29 5.06 -2.53
C ASN A 149 -16.28 3.92 -2.37
N ALA A 150 -15.22 4.12 -1.60
CA ALA A 150 -14.21 3.08 -1.33
C ALA A 150 -14.79 2.00 -0.42
N LEU A 151 -15.52 2.41 0.62
CA LEU A 151 -16.26 1.52 1.52
C LEU A 151 -17.32 0.68 0.78
N ARG A 152 -17.95 1.23 -0.27
CA ARG A 152 -18.90 0.51 -1.12
C ARG A 152 -18.22 -0.60 -1.94
N VAL A 153 -17.05 -0.30 -2.52
CA VAL A 153 -16.23 -1.32 -3.21
C VAL A 153 -15.76 -2.38 -2.22
N GLN A 154 -15.26 -1.98 -1.05
CA GLN A 154 -14.81 -2.89 -0.01
C GLN A 154 -15.96 -3.79 0.50
N SER A 155 -17.17 -3.27 0.68
CA SER A 155 -18.34 -4.06 1.10
C SER A 155 -18.71 -5.14 0.11
N LEU A 156 -18.58 -4.85 -1.18
CA LEU A 156 -18.88 -5.81 -2.24
C LEU A 156 -17.77 -6.86 -2.38
N ARG A 157 -16.51 -6.46 -2.30
CA ARG A 157 -15.36 -7.33 -2.59
C ARG A 157 -14.82 -8.09 -1.39
N HIS A 158 -14.89 -7.47 -0.21
CA HIS A 158 -14.28 -7.96 1.03
C HIS A 158 -15.24 -7.77 2.22
N PRO A 159 -16.38 -8.50 2.24
CA PRO A 159 -17.40 -8.32 3.28
C PRO A 159 -16.90 -8.62 4.70
N ASN A 160 -15.82 -9.40 4.84
CA ASN A 160 -15.23 -9.78 6.13
C ASN A 160 -14.22 -8.76 6.69
N VAL A 161 -13.97 -7.65 5.99
CA VAL A 161 -13.10 -6.57 6.49
C VAL A 161 -13.77 -5.84 7.64
N ILE A 162 -13.06 -5.71 8.76
CA ILE A 162 -13.55 -5.01 9.96
C ILE A 162 -13.21 -3.53 9.83
N ARG A 163 -14.22 -2.67 9.80
CA ARG A 163 -14.05 -1.23 9.56
C ARG A 163 -13.94 -0.46 10.86
N LEU A 164 -12.84 0.28 10.99
CA LEU A 164 -12.54 1.10 12.17
C LEU A 164 -12.97 2.57 12.01
N GLY A 165 -13.34 3.00 10.80
CA GLY A 165 -13.72 4.39 10.53
C GLY A 165 -12.51 5.33 10.39
N ASP A 166 -12.62 6.55 10.91
CA ASP A 166 -11.58 7.58 10.81
C ASP A 166 -10.35 7.19 11.64
N VAL A 167 -9.16 7.35 11.05
CA VAL A 167 -7.89 6.98 11.67
C VAL A 167 -7.62 7.76 12.97
N LYS A 168 -8.16 8.97 13.09
CA LYS A 168 -8.00 9.81 14.29
C LYS A 168 -8.69 9.21 15.51
N ASP A 169 -9.72 8.38 15.30
CA ASP A 169 -10.50 7.75 16.35
C ASP A 169 -9.86 6.43 16.83
N ILE A 170 -8.75 6.00 16.21
CA ILE A 170 -7.98 4.83 16.63
C ILE A 170 -7.08 5.21 17.82
N THR A 171 -7.58 4.98 19.02
CA THR A 171 -6.86 5.20 20.29
C THR A 171 -5.99 4.00 20.65
N SER A 172 -5.18 4.13 21.72
CA SER A 172 -4.45 3.01 22.32
C SER A 172 -5.36 1.86 22.71
N GLU A 173 -6.52 2.17 23.30
CA GLU A 173 -7.49 1.18 23.77
C GLU A 173 -8.10 0.41 22.59
N VAL A 174 -8.38 1.11 21.48
CA VAL A 174 -8.79 0.46 20.23
C VAL A 174 -7.69 -0.48 19.77
N LEU A 175 -6.44 -0.02 19.65
CA LEU A 175 -5.31 -0.84 19.22
C LEU A 175 -5.09 -2.08 20.09
N ASP A 176 -5.24 -1.92 21.41
CA ASP A 176 -5.13 -3.01 22.38
C ASP A 176 -6.20 -4.09 22.18
N SER A 177 -7.39 -3.70 21.73
CA SER A 177 -8.51 -4.61 21.46
C SER A 177 -8.39 -5.40 20.14
N LEU A 178 -7.52 -4.98 19.21
CA LEU A 178 -7.42 -5.61 17.87
C LEU A 178 -6.66 -6.95 17.89
N GLY A 179 -6.03 -7.29 19.02
CA GLY A 179 -5.12 -8.41 19.16
C GLY A 179 -3.71 -8.08 18.68
N LYS A 180 -2.92 -9.12 18.41
CA LYS A 180 -1.50 -9.00 18.06
C LYS A 180 -1.32 -8.77 16.56
N ILE A 181 -1.23 -7.50 16.15
CA ILE A 181 -1.09 -7.07 14.75
C ILE A 181 0.27 -7.49 14.22
N ASP A 182 0.29 -8.25 13.13
CA ASP A 182 1.50 -8.69 12.45
C ASP A 182 1.97 -7.69 11.39
N LEU A 183 1.04 -7.03 10.72
CA LEU A 183 1.31 -6.17 9.58
C LEU A 183 0.47 -4.88 9.62
N VAL A 184 1.13 -3.73 9.47
CA VAL A 184 0.50 -2.43 9.27
C VAL A 184 0.74 -1.95 7.84
N LEU A 185 -0.32 -1.63 7.10
CA LEU A 185 -0.24 -1.04 5.76
C LEU A 185 -0.80 0.38 5.80
N ALA A 186 -0.15 1.35 5.16
CA ALA A 186 -0.64 2.72 5.17
C ALA A 186 -0.21 3.53 3.94
N GLY A 187 -1.13 4.33 3.38
CA GLY A 187 -0.84 5.29 2.32
C GLY A 187 -1.63 6.58 2.50
N SER A 188 -1.08 7.56 3.23
CA SER A 188 -1.84 8.76 3.56
C SER A 188 -2.13 9.64 2.33
N PRO A 189 -3.23 10.42 2.33
CA PRO A 189 -3.58 11.27 1.20
C PRO A 189 -2.44 12.25 0.83
N CYS A 190 -1.99 12.21 -0.42
CA CYS A 190 -0.88 13.04 -0.90
C CYS A 190 -1.30 14.43 -1.42
N SER A 191 -2.58 14.81 -1.30
CA SER A 191 -3.14 16.03 -1.90
C SER A 191 -2.43 17.29 -1.40
N ASP A 192 -2.11 17.35 -0.11
CA ASP A 192 -1.38 18.47 0.52
C ASP A 192 0.14 18.25 0.59
N LEU A 193 0.64 17.11 0.11
CA LEU A 193 2.06 16.77 0.13
C LEU A 193 2.71 16.88 -1.27
N SER A 194 1.94 16.61 -2.31
CA SER A 194 2.44 16.56 -3.69
C SER A 194 2.73 17.95 -4.24
N ARG A 195 3.95 18.16 -4.74
CA ARG A 195 4.36 19.37 -5.48
C ARG A 195 3.55 19.61 -6.76
N VAL A 196 2.86 18.59 -7.27
CA VAL A 196 1.95 18.73 -8.42
C VAL A 196 0.74 19.60 -8.05
N ASN A 197 0.38 19.67 -6.76
CA ASN A 197 -0.63 20.61 -6.28
C ASN A 197 0.04 21.95 -5.90
N PRO A 198 -0.26 23.06 -6.62
CA PRO A 198 0.29 24.38 -6.28
C PRO A 198 -0.32 24.95 -4.98
N ARG A 199 -1.49 24.47 -4.55
CA ARG A 199 -2.20 24.93 -3.34
C ARG A 199 -1.99 24.04 -2.11
N ARG A 200 -0.97 23.19 -2.15
CA ARG A 200 -0.70 22.20 -1.10
C ARG A 200 -0.40 22.88 0.25
N ALA A 201 -0.99 22.36 1.34
CA ALA A 201 -0.77 22.89 2.68
C ALA A 201 0.50 22.34 3.40
N GLY A 202 1.16 21.33 2.81
CA GLY A 202 2.34 20.69 3.38
C GLY A 202 2.03 19.69 4.49
N LEU A 203 3.08 19.15 5.12
CA LEU A 203 2.96 18.08 6.11
C LEU A 203 2.17 18.48 7.36
N ARG A 204 2.20 19.77 7.73
CA ARG A 204 1.54 20.31 8.93
C ARG A 204 0.22 21.04 8.65
N GLY A 205 -0.36 20.85 7.47
CA GLY A 205 -1.62 21.48 7.08
C GLY A 205 -2.52 20.54 6.29
N GLY A 206 -3.83 20.79 6.36
CA GLY A 206 -4.83 20.00 5.63
C GLY A 206 -4.71 18.50 5.87
N THR A 207 -4.75 17.73 4.79
CA THR A 207 -4.63 16.26 4.82
C THR A 207 -3.21 15.76 5.14
N GLY A 208 -2.20 16.64 5.11
CA GLY A 208 -0.83 16.29 5.49
C GLY A 208 -0.72 15.84 6.95
N LEU A 209 -1.61 16.34 7.82
CA LEU A 209 -1.66 15.97 9.24
C LEU A 209 -1.92 14.48 9.46
N LEU A 210 -2.61 13.81 8.52
CA LEU A 210 -2.90 12.39 8.62
C LEU A 210 -1.62 11.54 8.61
N TYR A 211 -0.52 12.01 8.03
CA TYR A 211 0.78 11.34 8.19
C TYR A 211 1.16 11.13 9.67
N PHE A 212 0.90 12.11 10.53
CA PHE A 212 1.25 12.00 11.94
C PHE A 212 0.38 10.99 12.71
N GLU A 213 -0.84 10.71 12.24
CA GLU A 213 -1.67 9.63 12.81
C GLU A 213 -1.05 8.26 12.56
N PHE A 214 -0.52 8.03 11.35
CA PHE A 214 0.25 6.82 11.08
C PHE A 214 1.48 6.73 12.01
N VAL A 215 2.26 7.80 12.14
CA VAL A 215 3.46 7.83 13.01
C VAL A 215 3.08 7.55 14.47
N ARG A 216 1.97 8.13 14.96
CA ARG A 216 1.44 7.89 16.31
C ARG A 216 1.13 6.40 16.52
N ILE A 217 0.38 5.80 15.59
CA ILE A 217 -0.05 4.40 15.68
C ILE A 217 1.15 3.44 15.60
N ILE A 218 2.04 3.61 14.61
CA ILE A 218 3.16 2.67 14.44
C ILE A 218 4.16 2.74 15.60
N ARG A 219 4.43 3.93 16.14
CA ARG A 219 5.31 4.07 17.32
C ARG A 219 4.72 3.42 18.55
N TYR A 220 3.40 3.56 18.77
CA TYR A 220 2.71 2.88 19.86
C TYR A 220 2.82 1.36 19.74
N LEU A 221 2.51 0.80 18.55
CA LEU A 221 2.59 -0.64 18.31
C LEU A 221 4.02 -1.17 18.46
N GLN A 222 5.03 -0.43 17.98
CA GLN A 222 6.43 -0.80 18.14
C GLN A 222 6.87 -0.81 19.60
N ASP A 223 6.53 0.21 20.39
CA ASP A 223 6.87 0.26 21.82
C ASP A 223 6.21 -0.88 22.61
N LYS A 224 4.92 -1.12 22.35
CA LYS A 224 4.17 -2.22 22.97
C LYS A 224 4.80 -3.57 22.62
N TYR A 225 4.97 -3.85 21.34
CA TYR A 225 5.37 -5.18 20.88
C TYR A 225 6.84 -5.50 21.09
N THR A 226 7.71 -4.50 21.25
CA THR A 226 9.09 -4.71 21.69
C THR A 226 9.13 -5.42 23.05
N LYS A 227 8.22 -5.08 23.97
CA LYS A 227 8.11 -5.71 25.30
C LYS A 227 7.55 -7.13 25.23
N GLU A 228 6.83 -7.47 24.17
CA GLU A 228 6.16 -8.76 23.95
C GLU A 228 6.92 -9.69 22.97
N ASN A 229 8.18 -9.37 22.67
CA ASN A 229 9.02 -10.08 21.69
C ASN A 229 8.31 -10.29 20.34
N HIS A 230 7.60 -9.27 19.86
CA HIS A 230 6.83 -9.31 18.62
C HIS A 230 7.30 -8.25 17.65
N SER A 231 7.65 -8.67 16.44
CA SER A 231 8.13 -7.78 15.39
C SER A 231 7.00 -7.46 14.42
N VAL A 232 6.22 -6.41 14.72
CA VAL A 232 5.24 -5.88 13.78
C VAL A 232 5.95 -5.40 12.50
N LYS A 233 5.48 -5.89 11.35
CA LYS A 233 5.91 -5.42 10.04
C LYS A 233 5.06 -4.25 9.62
N TRP A 234 5.64 -3.31 8.88
CA TRP A 234 4.88 -2.16 8.40
C TRP A 234 5.40 -1.63 7.07
N LEU A 235 4.48 -1.05 6.31
CA LEU A 235 4.72 -0.41 5.03
C LEU A 235 3.93 0.90 4.95
N PHE A 236 4.63 2.00 4.68
CA PHE A 236 4.04 3.30 4.43
C PHE A 236 4.38 3.79 3.02
N GLU A 237 3.40 4.23 2.25
CA GLU A 237 3.56 4.74 0.88
C GLU A 237 3.23 6.24 0.77
N ASN A 238 3.96 6.94 -0.09
CA ASN A 238 3.55 8.27 -0.55
C ASN A 238 4.13 8.63 -1.94
N THR A 239 3.66 9.75 -2.50
CA THR A 239 4.15 10.30 -3.77
C THR A 239 5.67 10.53 -3.75
N CYS A 240 6.36 10.30 -4.87
CA CYS A 240 7.77 10.70 -4.99
C CYS A 240 7.97 12.19 -5.31
N HIS A 241 6.89 12.97 -5.38
CA HIS A 241 6.88 14.39 -5.71
C HIS A 241 6.73 15.26 -4.45
N LEU A 242 7.37 14.87 -3.35
CA LEU A 242 7.42 15.65 -2.12
C LEU A 242 8.38 16.84 -2.29
N ASP A 243 8.16 17.90 -1.52
CA ASP A 243 9.20 18.91 -1.31
C ASP A 243 10.32 18.36 -0.41
N LYS A 244 11.47 19.05 -0.45
CA LYS A 244 12.70 18.57 0.20
C LYS A 244 12.53 18.50 1.73
N ASP A 245 11.85 19.47 2.32
CA ASP A 245 11.70 19.57 3.78
C ASP A 245 10.75 18.49 4.29
N THR A 246 9.64 18.26 3.57
CA THR A 246 8.72 17.14 3.84
C THR A 246 9.43 15.79 3.75
N LEU A 247 10.22 15.57 2.69
CA LEU A 247 10.98 14.31 2.55
C LEU A 247 12.02 14.14 3.66
N LEU A 248 12.74 15.20 4.04
CA LEU A 248 13.71 15.16 5.12
C LEU A 248 13.06 14.84 6.47
N GLN A 249 11.91 15.46 6.77
CA GLN A 249 11.16 15.19 7.99
C GLN A 249 10.67 13.74 8.03
N MET A 250 10.03 13.26 6.95
CA MET A 250 9.57 11.88 6.87
C MET A 250 10.73 10.88 7.01
N ASN A 251 11.89 11.19 6.42
CA ASN A 251 13.07 10.35 6.54
C ASN A 251 13.67 10.36 7.96
N SER A 252 13.58 11.49 8.67
CA SER A 252 14.00 11.56 10.07
C SER A 252 13.11 10.69 10.97
N ASP A 253 11.81 10.59 10.64
CA ASP A 253 10.84 9.82 11.44
C ASP A 253 10.85 8.32 11.12
N MET A 254 11.05 7.95 9.85
CA MET A 254 10.82 6.59 9.32
C MET A 254 12.04 5.93 8.67
N GLY A 255 13.16 6.65 8.53
CA GLY A 255 14.33 6.19 7.78
C GLY A 255 14.26 6.49 6.27
N VAL A 256 15.19 5.91 5.50
CA VAL A 256 15.30 6.19 4.06
C VAL A 256 14.29 5.34 3.26
N PRO A 257 13.51 5.93 2.33
CA PRO A 257 12.55 5.17 1.55
C PRO A 257 13.21 4.39 0.41
N SER A 258 12.58 3.27 0.07
CA SER A 258 12.75 2.64 -1.24
C SER A 258 11.88 3.37 -2.27
N LYS A 259 12.43 3.65 -3.45
CA LYS A 259 11.69 4.28 -4.56
C LYS A 259 11.33 3.23 -5.60
N ARG A 260 10.04 2.91 -5.72
CA ARG A 260 9.56 1.94 -6.72
C ARG A 260 8.83 2.65 -7.86
N CYS A 261 8.91 2.05 -9.05
CA CYS A 261 8.17 2.47 -10.22
C CYS A 261 7.32 1.32 -10.74
N SER A 262 6.05 1.57 -10.99
CA SER A 262 5.16 0.57 -11.58
C SER A 262 5.59 0.13 -12.98
N SER A 263 6.38 0.91 -13.71
CA SER A 263 6.82 0.56 -15.08
C SER A 263 7.78 -0.63 -15.15
N SER A 264 8.26 -1.10 -14.00
CA SER A 264 8.94 -2.39 -13.89
C SER A 264 7.98 -3.58 -14.07
N PHE A 265 6.69 -3.40 -13.79
CA PHE A 265 5.69 -4.48 -13.70
C PHE A 265 4.52 -4.35 -14.68
N LEU A 266 4.13 -3.12 -15.02
CA LEU A 266 2.99 -2.81 -15.87
C LEU A 266 3.38 -1.69 -16.85
N PRO A 267 2.69 -1.54 -17.98
CA PRO A 267 2.94 -0.48 -18.97
C PRO A 267 2.43 0.89 -18.50
N VAL A 268 2.75 1.28 -17.27
CA VAL A 268 2.40 2.56 -16.65
C VAL A 268 3.54 3.05 -15.77
N THR A 269 3.95 4.31 -15.91
CA THR A 269 4.94 4.95 -15.03
C THR A 269 4.26 5.65 -13.85
N ARG A 270 4.40 5.07 -12.65
CA ARG A 270 3.99 5.63 -11.36
C ARG A 270 5.11 5.40 -10.35
N LYS A 271 5.88 6.45 -10.06
CA LYS A 271 6.95 6.45 -9.06
C LYS A 271 6.39 6.83 -7.69
N ARG A 272 6.75 6.07 -6.66
CA ARG A 272 6.33 6.26 -5.26
C ARG A 272 7.47 5.93 -4.30
N PHE A 273 7.43 6.54 -3.13
CA PHE A 273 8.31 6.22 -2.01
C PHE A 273 7.60 5.25 -1.08
N PHE A 274 8.36 4.29 -0.57
CA PHE A 274 7.93 3.28 0.39
C PHE A 274 8.89 3.26 1.57
N TRP A 275 8.37 3.48 2.77
CA TRP A 275 9.08 3.33 4.03
C TRP A 275 8.57 2.08 4.74
N GLY A 276 9.40 1.46 5.55
CA GLY A 276 9.00 0.26 6.27
C GLY A 276 10.18 -0.55 6.77
N ASN A 277 9.85 -1.64 7.46
CA ASN A 277 10.82 -2.61 7.98
C ASN A 277 10.69 -3.99 7.30
N ILE A 278 10.09 -4.02 6.11
CA ILE A 278 9.93 -5.23 5.30
C ILE A 278 11.18 -5.42 4.45
N ALA A 279 11.77 -6.63 4.48
CA ALA A 279 13.03 -6.94 3.79
C ALA A 279 12.96 -6.67 2.28
N GLY A 280 11.79 -6.89 1.66
CA GLY A 280 11.52 -6.56 0.25
C GLY A 280 11.74 -5.08 -0.13
N LEU A 281 11.92 -4.16 0.82
CA LEU A 281 12.29 -2.76 0.54
C LEU A 281 13.78 -2.56 0.28
N GLN A 282 14.65 -3.47 0.75
CA GLN A 282 16.12 -3.30 0.70
C GLN A 282 16.74 -3.71 -0.64
N HIS A 283 16.05 -4.53 -1.43
CA HIS A 283 16.57 -4.98 -2.72
C HIS A 283 16.05 -4.09 -3.83
N ASP A 284 16.93 -3.53 -4.67
CA ASP A 284 16.54 -3.22 -6.05
C ASP A 284 16.25 -4.57 -6.70
N THR A 285 14.98 -5.01 -6.65
CA THR A 285 14.62 -6.28 -7.25
C THR A 285 15.06 -6.19 -8.72
N VAL A 286 15.79 -7.18 -9.20
CA VAL A 286 16.04 -7.35 -10.64
C VAL A 286 14.69 -7.74 -11.25
N VAL A 287 13.80 -6.76 -11.37
CA VAL A 287 12.50 -6.95 -11.99
C VAL A 287 12.80 -7.12 -13.46
N ARG A 288 12.66 -8.34 -13.97
CA ARG A 288 12.54 -8.55 -15.40
C ARG A 288 11.33 -7.72 -15.83
N LYS A 289 11.58 -6.65 -16.59
CA LYS A 289 10.53 -5.75 -17.06
C LYS A 289 9.42 -6.61 -17.65
N SER A 290 8.19 -6.39 -17.18
CA SER A 290 7.04 -7.14 -17.65
C SER A 290 6.96 -7.11 -19.17
N LYS A 291 6.57 -8.25 -19.76
CA LYS A 291 6.32 -8.36 -21.20
C LYS A 291 4.97 -7.75 -21.61
N LEU A 292 4.14 -7.38 -20.63
CA LEU A 292 2.85 -6.77 -20.90
C LEU A 292 3.00 -5.43 -21.61
N THR A 293 2.32 -5.30 -22.73
CA THR A 293 2.15 -4.07 -23.48
C THR A 293 0.96 -3.29 -22.96
N LEU A 294 0.89 -1.98 -23.26
CA LEU A 294 -0.28 -1.18 -22.89
C LEU A 294 -1.57 -1.78 -23.48
N GLN A 295 -1.52 -2.29 -24.71
CA GLN A 295 -2.66 -2.91 -25.39
C GLN A 295 -3.25 -4.06 -24.60
N ASP A 296 -2.40 -4.88 -23.96
CA ASP A 296 -2.84 -6.03 -23.15
C ASP A 296 -3.66 -5.61 -21.92
N CYS A 297 -3.55 -4.34 -21.50
CA CYS A 297 -4.30 -3.78 -20.38
C CYS A 297 -5.56 -3.02 -20.83
N ILE A 298 -5.80 -2.85 -22.13
CA ILE A 298 -6.97 -2.12 -22.64
C ILE A 298 -8.14 -3.09 -22.82
N ASP A 299 -9.32 -2.66 -22.38
CA ASP A 299 -10.54 -3.45 -22.46
C ASP A 299 -11.34 -3.17 -23.75
N GLY A 300 -11.90 -4.23 -24.31
CA GLY A 300 -12.72 -4.21 -25.53
C GLY A 300 -11.95 -3.83 -26.81
N ASN A 301 -12.69 -3.30 -27.79
CA ASN A 301 -12.20 -3.07 -29.16
C ASN A 301 -11.42 -1.75 -29.32
N LYS A 302 -10.69 -1.30 -28.29
CA LYS A 302 -9.91 -0.06 -28.35
C LYS A 302 -8.44 -0.37 -28.59
N THR A 303 -7.77 0.53 -29.31
CA THR A 303 -6.34 0.40 -29.61
C THR A 303 -5.54 1.40 -28.78
N ALA A 304 -4.49 0.95 -28.11
CA ALA A 304 -3.52 1.80 -27.44
C ALA A 304 -2.69 2.58 -28.47
N ILE A 305 -2.66 3.92 -28.36
CA ILE A 305 -1.90 4.78 -29.29
C ILE A 305 -0.55 5.23 -28.73
N ILE A 306 -0.19 4.72 -27.54
CA ILE A 306 1.10 4.93 -26.88
C ILE A 306 1.60 3.59 -26.34
N SER A 307 2.90 3.47 -26.09
CA SER A 307 3.50 2.23 -25.56
C SER A 307 3.41 2.10 -24.04
N GLU A 308 3.36 3.23 -23.32
CA GLU A 308 3.35 3.26 -21.86
C GLU A 308 2.53 4.44 -21.34
N ALA A 309 1.61 4.19 -20.41
CA ALA A 309 0.83 5.22 -19.77
C ALA A 309 1.66 6.03 -18.76
N ARG A 310 1.38 7.34 -18.64
CA ARG A 310 1.90 8.13 -17.51
C ARG A 310 1.13 7.80 -16.23
N THR A 311 1.54 8.39 -15.10
CA THR A 311 0.85 8.19 -13.81
C THR A 311 -0.64 8.47 -13.96
N LEU A 312 -1.45 7.45 -13.67
CA LEU A 312 -2.90 7.56 -13.66
C LEU A 312 -3.31 8.52 -12.54
N THR A 313 -3.95 9.62 -12.91
CA THR A 313 -4.50 10.59 -11.95
C THR A 313 -6.01 10.73 -12.11
N SER A 314 -6.65 11.31 -11.10
CA SER A 314 -8.08 11.61 -11.13
C SER A 314 -8.42 12.70 -12.15
N ASN A 315 -7.45 13.54 -12.52
CA ASN A 315 -7.58 14.48 -13.62
C ASN A 315 -7.17 13.77 -14.92
N ARG A 316 -8.18 13.47 -15.76
CA ARG A 316 -7.99 12.71 -16.99
C ARG A 316 -7.44 13.58 -18.13
N SER A 317 -7.31 14.90 -17.96
CA SER A 317 -6.75 15.80 -18.97
C SER A 317 -5.36 15.33 -19.39
N GLY A 318 -5.21 14.99 -20.68
CA GLY A 318 -3.98 14.41 -21.24
C GLY A 318 -3.88 12.89 -21.21
N GLN A 319 -4.93 12.18 -20.77
CA GLN A 319 -4.99 10.71 -20.73
C GLN A 319 -5.91 10.13 -21.83
N ARG A 320 -6.05 10.84 -22.96
CA ARG A 320 -6.70 10.30 -24.17
C ARG A 320 -5.70 9.44 -24.93
N CYS A 321 -5.46 8.24 -24.41
CA CYS A 321 -4.35 7.37 -24.77
C CYS A 321 -4.77 6.10 -25.52
N VAL A 322 -6.07 5.98 -25.82
CA VAL A 322 -6.63 4.89 -26.64
C VAL A 322 -7.41 5.48 -27.80
N GLU A 323 -7.66 4.68 -28.82
CA GLU A 323 -8.47 5.03 -29.98
C GLU A 323 -9.60 4.02 -30.14
N TYR A 324 -10.79 4.52 -30.45
CA TYR A 324 -11.98 3.74 -30.78
C TYR A 324 -12.68 4.41 -31.96
N GLU A 325 -12.93 3.66 -33.04
CA GLU A 325 -13.56 4.17 -34.27
C GLU A 325 -12.91 5.48 -34.79
N GLY A 326 -11.58 5.54 -34.79
CA GLY A 326 -10.80 6.70 -35.26
C GLY A 326 -10.86 7.93 -34.34
N LYS A 327 -11.45 7.82 -33.15
CA LYS A 327 -11.50 8.88 -32.15
C LYS A 327 -10.63 8.55 -30.96
N ARG A 328 -9.83 9.53 -30.52
CA ARG A 328 -9.05 9.41 -29.29
C ARG A 328 -9.98 9.37 -28.08
N GLU A 329 -9.87 8.34 -27.27
CA GLU A 329 -10.68 8.13 -26.09
C GLU A 329 -9.82 8.07 -24.82
N PHE A 330 -10.47 8.29 -23.69
CA PHE A 330 -9.85 8.08 -22.39
C PHE A 330 -9.86 6.59 -22.02
N PHE A 331 -8.91 6.19 -21.17
CA PHE A 331 -8.99 4.89 -20.49
C PHE A 331 -10.32 4.73 -19.74
N SER A 332 -10.93 3.57 -19.88
CA SER A 332 -12.10 3.14 -19.11
C SER A 332 -11.73 2.88 -17.64
N PRO A 333 -12.71 2.77 -16.73
CA PRO A 333 -12.45 2.26 -15.38
C PRO A 333 -11.78 0.88 -15.37
N THR A 334 -12.18 -0.02 -16.28
CA THR A 334 -11.58 -1.36 -16.41
C THR A 334 -10.12 -1.29 -16.86
N ASP A 335 -9.79 -0.38 -17.78
CA ASP A 335 -8.40 -0.14 -18.20
C ASP A 335 -7.57 0.36 -17.01
N TYR A 336 -8.13 1.23 -16.15
CA TYR A 336 -7.46 1.68 -14.93
C TYR A 336 -7.24 0.55 -13.92
N GLU A 337 -8.20 -0.37 -13.78
CA GLU A 337 -8.07 -1.55 -12.91
C GLU A 337 -6.91 -2.43 -13.39
N ARG A 338 -6.90 -2.80 -14.68
CA ARG A 338 -5.84 -3.60 -15.29
C ARG A 338 -4.47 -2.91 -15.20
N LEU A 339 -4.43 -1.60 -15.45
CA LEU A 339 -3.20 -0.79 -15.31
C LEU A 339 -2.74 -0.60 -13.85
N GLN A 340 -3.52 -1.04 -12.85
CA GLN A 340 -3.06 -1.15 -11.47
C GLN A 340 -2.86 -2.59 -11.01
N GLY A 341 -3.06 -3.58 -11.88
CA GLY A 341 -3.00 -5.00 -11.56
C GLY A 341 -4.16 -5.48 -10.68
N LEU A 342 -5.28 -4.77 -10.70
CA LEU A 342 -6.56 -5.25 -10.20
C LEU A 342 -7.25 -6.10 -11.28
N GLU A 343 -8.17 -6.95 -10.83
CA GLU A 343 -9.06 -7.67 -11.73
C GLU A 343 -10.01 -6.70 -12.45
N ALA A 344 -10.42 -7.08 -13.66
CA ALA A 344 -11.43 -6.33 -14.39
C ALA A 344 -12.73 -6.25 -13.58
N HIS A 345 -13.37 -5.08 -13.62
CA HIS A 345 -14.61 -4.75 -12.90
C HIS A 345 -14.47 -4.71 -11.37
N TYR A 346 -13.25 -4.73 -10.81
CA TYR A 346 -13.03 -4.73 -9.35
C TYR A 346 -13.79 -3.60 -8.63
N THR A 347 -13.84 -2.40 -9.21
CA THR A 347 -14.54 -1.23 -8.65
C THR A 347 -15.97 -1.04 -9.15
N ASP A 348 -16.54 -2.04 -9.83
CA ASP A 348 -17.92 -2.01 -10.31
C ASP A 348 -18.93 -2.23 -9.18
N ALA A 349 -19.11 -1.19 -8.37
CA ALA A 349 -19.98 -1.21 -7.19
C ALA A 349 -21.17 -0.26 -7.34
N ASN A 350 -21.74 -0.15 -8.55
CA ASN A 350 -22.76 0.85 -8.91
C ASN A 350 -22.28 2.29 -8.63
N LEU A 351 -21.07 2.59 -9.11
CA LEU A 351 -20.41 3.88 -8.99
C LEU A 351 -20.32 4.55 -10.36
N SER A 352 -20.41 5.89 -10.38
CA SER A 352 -20.14 6.63 -11.60
C SER A 352 -18.71 6.38 -12.10
N ILE A 353 -18.49 6.50 -13.41
CA ILE A 353 -17.15 6.41 -14.04
C ILE A 353 -16.16 7.31 -13.32
N THR A 354 -16.54 8.57 -13.04
CA THR A 354 -15.68 9.54 -12.35
C THR A 354 -15.31 9.09 -10.94
N ALA A 355 -16.24 8.49 -10.20
CA ALA A 355 -15.96 7.97 -8.86
C ALA A 355 -14.96 6.81 -8.90
N ARG A 356 -15.17 5.83 -9.81
CA ARG A 356 -14.23 4.71 -10.01
C ARG A 356 -12.82 5.19 -10.37
N ILE A 357 -12.70 6.13 -11.31
CA ILE A 357 -11.41 6.71 -11.70
C ILE A 357 -10.73 7.43 -10.52
N LYS A 358 -11.48 8.18 -9.70
CA LYS A 358 -10.92 8.85 -8.51
C LYS A 358 -10.39 7.86 -7.48
N LEU A 359 -11.07 6.74 -7.25
CA LEU A 359 -10.62 5.68 -6.36
C LEU A 359 -9.34 5.02 -6.90
N LEU A 360 -9.38 4.57 -8.16
CA LEU A 360 -8.27 3.89 -8.81
C LEU A 360 -7.04 4.79 -8.85
N ALA A 361 -7.16 6.05 -9.25
CA ALA A 361 -6.04 7.00 -9.27
C ALA A 361 -5.29 7.13 -7.92
N LYS A 362 -5.97 6.90 -6.80
CA LYS A 362 -5.37 6.93 -5.46
C LYS A 362 -4.79 5.57 -5.04
N GLY A 363 -5.39 4.47 -5.49
CA GLY A 363 -5.00 3.09 -5.16
C GLY A 363 -3.54 2.75 -5.47
N TRP A 364 -3.05 1.69 -4.83
CA TRP A 364 -1.70 1.17 -5.06
C TRP A 364 -1.61 0.32 -6.33
N CYS A 365 -0.43 0.32 -6.94
CA CYS A 365 -0.10 -0.62 -8.01
C CYS A 365 0.13 -2.00 -7.39
N ILE A 366 -0.80 -2.92 -7.57
CA ILE A 366 -0.81 -4.24 -6.90
C ILE A 366 0.51 -5.00 -7.11
N PRO A 367 1.09 -5.09 -8.33
CA PRO A 367 2.36 -5.80 -8.52
C PRO A 367 3.54 -5.23 -7.73
N VAL A 368 3.58 -3.91 -7.51
CA VAL A 368 4.64 -3.29 -6.69
C VAL A 368 4.48 -3.71 -5.24
N ILE A 369 3.25 -3.79 -4.74
CA ILE A 369 2.96 -4.23 -3.37
C ILE A 369 3.26 -5.72 -3.21
N VAL A 370 2.88 -6.55 -4.18
CA VAL A 370 3.21 -7.98 -4.21
C VAL A 370 4.72 -8.19 -4.16
N ASP A 371 5.50 -7.45 -4.96
CA ASP A 371 6.97 -7.50 -4.93
C ASP A 371 7.53 -7.18 -3.53
N ILE A 372 7.10 -6.08 -2.92
CA ILE A 372 7.55 -5.68 -1.58
C ILE A 372 7.16 -6.72 -0.52
N LEU A 373 5.91 -7.19 -0.55
CA LEU A 373 5.37 -8.10 0.45
C LEU A 373 5.80 -9.57 0.23
N SER A 374 6.37 -9.92 -0.91
CA SER A 374 6.83 -11.28 -1.21
C SER A 374 7.83 -11.82 -0.18
N SER A 375 8.66 -10.95 0.42
CA SER A 375 9.59 -11.34 1.48
C SER A 375 8.91 -11.77 2.78
N LEU A 376 7.60 -11.51 2.93
CA LEU A 376 6.82 -11.95 4.08
C LEU A 376 6.34 -13.40 3.95
N VAL A 377 6.27 -13.94 2.73
CA VAL A 377 5.85 -15.33 2.49
C VAL A 377 6.65 -16.32 3.34
N PRO A 378 8.00 -16.34 3.33
CA PRO A 378 8.76 -17.29 4.17
C PRO A 378 8.67 -17.01 5.67
N ILE A 379 8.25 -15.80 6.09
CA ILE A 379 8.10 -15.45 7.51
C ILE A 379 6.80 -16.03 8.07
N PHE A 380 5.76 -16.07 7.24
CA PHE A 380 4.44 -16.55 7.64
C PHE A 380 4.14 -17.97 7.18
N SER A 381 4.89 -18.51 6.21
CA SER A 381 4.91 -19.94 5.88
C SER A 381 5.77 -20.65 6.92
N HIS A 382 5.19 -21.52 7.76
CA HIS A 382 6.00 -22.43 8.58
C HIS A 382 6.49 -23.58 7.69
N SER A 383 7.75 -23.96 7.94
CA SER A 383 8.42 -25.16 7.42
C SER A 383 7.78 -26.43 7.96
#